data_AF-A0A2T4C868-F1
#
_entry.id   AF-A0A2T4C868-F1
#
_cell.length_a   1.000
_cell.length_b   1.000
_cell.length_c   1.000
_cell.angle_alpha   90.00
_cell.angle_beta   90.00
_cell.angle_gamma   90.00
#
_symmetry.space_group_name_H-M   'P 1'
#
loop_
_entity.id
_entity.type
_entity.pdbx_description
1 polymer ?
#
loop_
_entity_poly.entity_id
_entity_poly.type
_entity_poly.pdbx_seq_one_letter_code
_entity_poly.pdbx_strand_id
1 'polypeptide(L)'
;MRLIIRDDAEGASAYVANYIINRINTFHPTAENPFVLGLPTGSSPLGVYKILVEKYKAGAPTTSRLLRATPATEYPVRSVSPDLVPDRMASRIPEPHLTDRLTPNPEQQAVQNPITA
;
A
#
# COMPACT_ATOMS: atom_id res chain seq x y z
N MET A 1 -17.91 -9.14 -18.87
CA MET A 1 -17.09 -7.94 -18.60
C MET A 1 -17.72 -6.72 -19.25
N ARG A 2 -17.59 -5.54 -18.66
CA ARG A 2 -18.08 -4.26 -19.22
C ARG A 2 -16.92 -3.28 -19.32
N LEU A 3 -16.65 -2.76 -20.52
CA LEU A 3 -15.61 -1.75 -20.77
C LEU A 3 -16.27 -0.37 -20.95
N ILE A 4 -15.77 0.63 -20.23
CA ILE A 4 -16.23 2.02 -20.30
C ILE A 4 -14.99 2.90 -20.47
N ILE A 5 -14.96 3.70 -21.53
CA ILE A 5 -13.85 4.59 -21.86
C ILE A 5 -14.25 6.03 -21.52
N ARG A 6 -13.30 6.78 -20.97
CA ARG A 6 -13.41 8.21 -20.65
C ARG A 6 -12.17 8.90 -21.20
N ASP A 7 -12.33 10.16 -21.59
CA ASP A 7 -11.27 10.93 -22.24
C ASP A 7 -10.13 11.28 -21.28
N ASP A 8 -10.44 11.40 -19.99
CA ASP A 8 -9.48 11.74 -18.94
C ASP A 8 -9.68 10.96 -17.63
N ALA A 9 -8.70 11.07 -16.73
CA ALA A 9 -8.69 10.40 -15.44
C ALA A 9 -9.77 10.91 -14.46
N GLU A 10 -10.17 12.17 -14.60
CA GLU A 10 -11.19 12.80 -13.74
C GLU A 10 -12.58 12.26 -14.09
N GLY A 11 -12.93 12.22 -15.38
CA GLY A 11 -14.14 11.62 -15.91
C GLY A 11 -14.23 10.13 -15.61
N ALA A 12 -13.10 9.40 -15.67
CA ALA A 12 -13.04 8.01 -15.20
C ALA A 12 -13.35 7.91 -13.70
N SER A 13 -12.71 8.74 -12.88
CA SER A 13 -12.91 8.76 -11.43
C SER A 13 -14.35 9.10 -11.04
N ALA A 14 -14.92 10.14 -11.64
CA ALA A 14 -16.30 10.58 -11.42
C ALA A 14 -17.30 9.51 -11.83
N TYR A 15 -17.07 8.85 -12.96
CA TYR A 15 -17.93 7.75 -13.40
C TYR A 15 -17.93 6.59 -12.38
N VAL A 16 -16.75 6.16 -11.94
CA VAL A 16 -16.62 5.06 -10.97
C VAL A 16 -17.23 5.45 -9.62
N ALA A 17 -17.00 6.67 -9.13
CA ALA A 17 -17.59 7.14 -7.88
C ALA A 17 -19.13 7.13 -7.92
N ASN A 18 -19.71 7.69 -8.99
CA ASN A 18 -21.17 7.67 -9.18
C ASN A 18 -21.71 6.25 -9.33
N TYR A 19 -20.99 5.37 -10.00
CA TYR A 19 -21.36 3.96 -10.12
C TYR A 19 -21.39 3.27 -8.74
N ILE A 20 -20.38 3.48 -7.90
CA ILE A 20 -20.32 2.92 -6.54
C ILE A 20 -21.50 3.43 -5.70
N ILE A 21 -21.78 4.73 -5.71
CA ILE A 21 -22.91 5.33 -4.98
C ILE A 21 -24.24 4.69 -5.42
N ASN A 22 -24.46 4.60 -6.73
CA ASN A 22 -25.67 3.97 -7.28
C ASN A 22 -25.80 2.51 -6.85
N ARG A 23 -24.69 1.77 -6.80
CA ARG A 23 -24.67 0.37 -6.34
C ARG A 23 -24.99 0.26 -4.85
N ILE A 24 -24.42 1.12 -4.00
CA ILE A 24 -24.73 1.16 -2.57
C ILE A 24 -26.21 1.45 -2.36
N ASN A 25 -26.75 2.45 -3.05
CA ASN A 25 -28.14 2.86 -2.90
C ASN A 25 -29.11 1.78 -3.39
N THR A 26 -28.80 1.13 -4.52
CA THR A 26 -29.62 0.01 -5.01
C THR A 26 -29.57 -1.20 -4.09
N PHE A 27 -28.43 -1.45 -3.44
CA PHE A 27 -28.23 -2.59 -2.54
C PHE A 27 -28.97 -2.44 -1.21
N HIS A 28 -29.22 -1.20 -0.74
CA HIS A 28 -29.86 -0.91 0.54
C HIS A 28 -29.19 -1.63 1.73
N PRO A 29 -27.91 -1.33 2.05
CA PRO A 29 -27.18 -2.03 3.09
C PRO A 29 -27.84 -1.90 4.46
N THR A 30 -27.84 -2.99 5.21
CA THR A 30 -28.32 -3.06 6.60
C THR A 30 -27.18 -3.47 7.54
N ALA A 31 -27.42 -3.46 8.85
CA ALA A 31 -26.43 -3.92 9.82
C ALA A 31 -26.12 -5.42 9.68
N GLU A 32 -27.13 -6.21 9.28
CA GLU A 32 -27.00 -7.65 9.05
C GLU A 32 -26.39 -7.98 7.68
N ASN A 33 -26.62 -7.11 6.69
CA ASN A 33 -26.08 -7.26 5.33
C ASN A 33 -25.40 -5.96 4.87
N PRO A 34 -24.16 -5.69 5.31
CA PRO A 34 -23.44 -4.47 4.97
C PRO A 34 -22.92 -4.52 3.53
N PHE A 35 -22.82 -3.34 2.90
CA PHE A 35 -22.14 -3.21 1.62
C PHE A 35 -20.62 -3.20 1.84
N VAL A 36 -19.95 -4.28 1.45
CA VAL A 36 -18.49 -4.40 1.57
C VAL A 36 -17.82 -3.86 0.31
N LEU A 37 -16.98 -2.83 0.46
CA LEU A 37 -16.20 -2.23 -0.62
C LEU A 37 -14.70 -2.43 -0.36
N GLY A 38 -14.01 -3.13 -1.26
CA GLY A 38 -12.56 -3.24 -1.24
C GLY A 38 -11.91 -1.95 -1.73
N LEU A 39 -10.91 -1.46 -1.00
CA LEU A 39 -10.17 -0.24 -1.34
C LEU A 39 -8.81 -0.60 -1.95
N PRO A 40 -8.65 -0.60 -3.29
CA PRO A 40 -7.37 -0.82 -3.92
C PRO A 40 -6.37 0.31 -3.62
N THR A 41 -5.09 -0.02 -3.71
CA THR A 41 -3.98 0.93 -3.57
C THR A 41 -3.50 1.43 -4.94
N GLY A 42 -2.83 2.58 -4.94
CA GLY A 42 -2.30 3.22 -6.16
C GLY A 42 -2.82 4.65 -6.36
N SER A 43 -2.27 5.36 -7.34
CA SER A 43 -2.66 6.74 -7.65
C SER A 43 -4.00 6.84 -8.37
N SER A 44 -4.28 5.90 -9.28
CA SER A 44 -5.51 5.88 -10.10
C SER A 44 -6.82 5.94 -9.28
N PRO A 45 -7.01 5.16 -8.18
CA PRO A 45 -8.24 5.24 -7.41
C PRO A 45 -8.36 6.48 -6.50
N LEU A 46 -7.30 7.29 -6.33
CA LEU A 46 -7.35 8.46 -5.43
C LEU A 46 -8.41 9.48 -5.85
N GLY A 47 -8.61 9.70 -7.16
CA GLY A 47 -9.65 10.59 -7.68
C GLY A 47 -11.05 10.13 -7.26
N VAL A 48 -11.30 8.81 -7.34
CA VAL A 48 -12.57 8.20 -6.92
C VAL A 48 -12.82 8.47 -5.44
N TYR A 49 -11.82 8.26 -4.58
CA TYR A 49 -11.96 8.43 -3.14
C TYR A 49 -12.24 9.88 -2.74
N LYS A 50 -11.59 10.86 -3.38
CA LYS A 50 -11.86 12.28 -3.15
C LYS A 50 -13.34 12.62 -3.43
N ILE A 51 -13.85 12.17 -4.58
CA ILE A 51 -15.25 12.42 -4.98
C ILE A 51 -16.22 11.74 -4.00
N LEU A 52 -15.94 10.50 -3.59
CA LEU A 52 -16.79 9.80 -2.61
C LEU A 52 -16.85 10.55 -1.27
N VAL A 53 -15.71 11.06 -0.77
CA VAL A 53 -15.65 11.85 0.47
C VAL A 53 -16.41 13.17 0.32
N GLU A 54 -16.27 13.86 -0.81
CA GLU A 54 -17.01 15.10 -1.09
C GLU A 54 -18.52 14.87 -1.13
N LYS A 55 -18.98 13.84 -1.83
CA LYS A 55 -20.39 13.45 -1.91
C LYS A 55 -20.96 13.10 -0.53
N TYR A 56 -20.20 12.37 0.27
CA TYR A 56 -20.58 12.06 1.65
C TYR A 56 -20.73 13.33 2.50
N LYS A 57 -19.78 14.26 2.42
CA LYS A 57 -19.85 15.56 3.12
C LYS A 57 -21.01 16.44 2.66
N ALA A 58 -21.37 16.38 1.38
CA ALA A 58 -22.50 17.11 0.79
C ALA A 58 -23.87 16.55 1.19
N GLY A 59 -23.93 15.50 2.02
CA GLY A 59 -25.19 14.88 2.43
C GLY A 59 -25.86 14.10 1.31
N ALA A 60 -25.10 13.68 0.28
CA ALA A 60 -25.63 12.78 -0.73
C ALA A 60 -26.15 11.51 -0.02
N PRO A 61 -27.32 10.98 -0.42
CA PRO A 61 -27.91 9.81 0.20
C PRO A 61 -27.02 8.62 -0.12
N THR A 62 -26.02 8.41 0.73
CA THR A 62 -25.32 7.15 0.87
C THR A 62 -25.91 6.61 2.15
N THR A 63 -26.62 5.48 2.09
CA THR A 63 -27.14 4.75 3.26
C THR A 63 -26.00 4.21 4.15
N SER A 64 -24.84 4.87 4.14
CA SER A 64 -23.61 4.51 4.81
C SER A 64 -23.45 5.25 6.13
N ARG A 65 -24.39 5.05 7.05
CA ARG A 65 -23.99 5.09 8.47
C ARG A 65 -23.24 3.81 8.87
N LEU A 66 -23.16 2.83 7.95
CA LEU A 66 -22.56 1.50 8.11
C LEU A 66 -21.39 1.21 7.16
N LEU A 67 -20.75 2.23 6.57
CA LEU A 67 -19.39 2.06 6.03
C LEU A 67 -18.44 1.94 7.22
N ARG A 68 -18.43 0.77 7.87
CA ARG A 68 -17.37 0.40 8.79
C ARG A 68 -16.17 0.13 7.91
N ALA A 69 -15.40 1.17 7.60
CA ALA A 69 -14.03 0.99 7.19
C ALA A 69 -13.41 0.15 8.31
N THR A 70 -13.13 -1.13 8.05
CA THR A 70 -12.24 -1.90 8.91
C THR A 70 -10.97 -1.07 8.95
N PRO A 71 -10.61 -0.49 10.11
CA PRO A 71 -9.46 0.38 10.15
C PRO A 71 -8.27 -0.45 9.68
N ALA A 72 -7.49 0.08 8.75
CA ALA A 72 -6.18 -0.47 8.38
C ALA A 72 -5.16 -0.29 9.53
N THR A 73 -5.63 -0.34 10.79
CA THR A 73 -4.81 -0.24 12.00
C THR A 73 -4.07 -1.53 12.28
N GLU A 74 -4.39 -2.62 11.60
CA GLU A 74 -3.62 -3.85 11.68
C GLU A 74 -2.94 -4.12 10.35
N TYR A 75 -1.92 -3.32 10.06
CA TYR A 75 -0.79 -3.86 9.31
C TYR A 75 -0.09 -4.80 10.27
N PRO A 76 0.02 -6.11 9.99
CA PRO A 76 0.92 -6.95 10.75
C PRO A 76 2.29 -6.27 10.69
N VAL A 77 2.84 -5.95 11.86
CA VAL A 77 4.21 -5.43 11.96
C VAL A 77 5.06 -6.42 11.17
N ARG A 78 5.64 -5.97 10.04
CA ARG A 78 6.56 -6.81 9.29
C ARG A 78 7.61 -7.26 10.30
N SER A 79 7.82 -8.57 10.42
CA SER A 79 8.94 -9.07 11.20
C SER A 79 10.17 -8.29 10.76
N VAL A 80 10.80 -7.54 11.66
CA VAL A 80 12.06 -6.88 11.37
C VAL A 80 12.96 -7.95 10.79
N SER A 81 13.52 -7.69 9.59
CA SER A 81 14.57 -8.57 9.08
C SER A 81 15.61 -8.64 10.18
N PRO A 82 15.92 -9.83 10.74
CA PRO A 82 16.94 -9.97 11.75
C PRO A 82 18.22 -9.31 11.22
N ASP A 83 19.01 -8.69 12.09
CA ASP A 83 20.32 -8.19 11.69
C ASP A 83 21.07 -9.31 10.97
N LEU A 84 21.25 -9.14 9.67
CA LEU A 84 21.95 -10.09 8.83
C LEU A 84 23.40 -10.06 9.27
N VAL A 85 23.77 -10.93 10.21
CA VAL A 85 25.17 -11.24 10.45
C VAL A 85 25.65 -11.90 9.15
N PRO A 86 26.49 -11.24 8.34
CA PRO A 86 26.89 -11.80 7.06
C PRO A 86 27.75 -13.01 7.37
N ASP A 87 27.20 -14.21 7.20
CA ASP A 87 27.99 -15.43 7.24
C ASP A 87 28.90 -15.44 6.02
N ARG A 88 30.13 -14.97 6.22
CA ARG A 88 31.13 -14.83 5.17
C ARG A 88 31.58 -16.25 4.81
N MET A 89 31.36 -16.69 3.58
CA MET A 89 31.84 -18.01 3.11
C MET A 89 33.35 -18.20 3.34
N ALA A 90 34.14 -17.12 3.30
CA ALA A 90 35.57 -17.13 3.64
C ALA A 90 35.84 -17.53 5.10
N SER A 91 34.97 -17.17 6.04
CA SER A 91 35.06 -17.58 7.45
C SER A 91 34.81 -19.08 7.66
N ARG A 92 34.27 -19.76 6.63
CA ARG A 92 34.04 -21.21 6.62
C ARG A 92 35.21 -22.00 6.02
N ILE A 93 36.23 -21.33 5.49
CA ILE A 93 37.41 -21.96 4.91
C ILE A 93 38.46 -22.14 6.02
N PRO A 94 38.91 -23.38 6.33
CA PRO A 94 39.89 -23.62 7.41
C PRO A 94 41.31 -23.14 7.08
N GLU A 95 41.60 -22.95 5.80
CA GLU A 95 42.95 -22.76 5.27
C GLU A 95 43.36 -21.27 5.24
N PRO A 96 44.32 -20.83 6.07
CA PRO A 96 44.63 -19.42 6.29
C PRO A 96 45.26 -18.70 5.08
N HIS A 97 45.79 -19.45 4.12
CA HIS A 97 46.43 -18.91 2.91
C HIS A 97 45.44 -18.63 1.76
N LEU A 98 44.18 -19.07 1.90
CA LEU A 98 43.09 -18.80 0.94
C LEU A 98 42.19 -17.63 1.39
N THR A 99 42.44 -17.09 2.58
CA THR A 99 41.70 -15.96 3.17
C THR A 99 42.19 -14.58 2.74
N ASP A 100 43.29 -14.50 1.97
CA ASP A 100 43.85 -13.23 1.51
C ASP A 100 42.92 -12.54 0.51
N ARG A 101 42.37 -11.41 0.94
CA ARG A 101 41.47 -10.59 0.11
C ARG A 101 42.30 -9.64 -0.75
N LEU A 102 42.01 -9.62 -2.05
CA LEU A 102 42.48 -8.59 -2.97
C LEU A 102 41.79 -7.23 -2.77
N THR A 103 40.74 -7.18 -1.95
CA THR A 103 39.96 -5.97 -1.70
C THR A 103 39.90 -5.64 -0.20
N PRO A 104 40.06 -4.35 0.17
CA PRO A 104 39.99 -3.91 1.57
C PRO A 104 38.59 -4.10 2.16
N ASN A 105 38.51 -4.20 3.49
CA ASN A 105 37.28 -4.56 4.19
C ASN A 105 36.22 -3.44 4.06
N PRO A 106 34.96 -3.73 3.69
CA PRO A 106 33.92 -2.70 3.56
C PRO A 106 33.64 -1.95 4.87
N GLU A 107 33.80 -2.62 6.01
CA GLU A 107 33.67 -2.02 7.35
C GLU A 107 34.72 -0.94 7.61
N GLN A 108 35.92 -1.06 7.01
CA GLN A 108 36.95 -0.03 7.09
C GLN A 108 36.65 1.16 6.16
N GLN A 109 35.89 0.94 5.07
CA GLN A 109 35.46 2.00 4.16
C GLN A 109 34.33 2.85 4.75
N ALA A 110 33.43 2.25 5.53
CA ALA A 110 32.34 2.96 6.22
C ALA A 110 32.86 3.95 7.29
N VAL A 111 34.00 3.67 7.91
CA VAL A 111 34.64 4.58 8.89
C VAL A 111 35.23 5.83 8.23
N GLN A 112 35.60 5.76 6.95
CA GLN A 112 36.28 6.87 6.26
C GLN A 112 35.33 7.94 5.71
N ASN A 113 34.06 7.62 5.48
CA ASN A 113 33.09 8.57 4.94
C ASN A 113 31.81 8.61 5.81
N PRO A 114 31.79 9.36 6.92
CA PRO A 114 30.54 9.63 7.61
C PRO A 114 29.64 10.47 6.70
N ILE A 115 28.59 9.84 6.17
CA ILE A 115 27.53 10.52 5.42
C ILE A 115 26.89 11.52 6.40
N THR A 116 27.11 12.81 6.16
CA THR A 116 26.45 13.89 6.89
C THR A 116 24.99 13.93 6.43
N ALA A 117 24.08 13.94 7.41
CA ALA A 117 22.63 13.96 7.21
C ALA A 117 22.12 15.22 6.48
#